data_AF-A0A559LQR7-F1
#
_entry.id   AF-A0A559LQR7-F1
#
_cell.length_a   1.000
_cell.length_b   1.000
_cell.length_c   1.000
_cell.angle_alpha   90.00
_cell.angle_beta   90.00
_cell.angle_gamma   90.00
#
_symmetry.space_group_name_H-M   'P 1'
#
loop_
_entity.id
_entity.type
_entity.pdbx_description
1 polymer ?
#
loop_
_entity_poly.entity_id
_entity_poly.type
_entity_poly.pdbx_seq_one_letter_code
_entity_poly.pdbx_strand_id
1 'polypeptide(L)' 'MRRLIHLRNSGESWATISAEFPGRTLQGVKQTYRKRRFATERQMEKEAFAATSAKPSLIDDDDEKSN' A
#
# COMPACT_ATOMS: atom_id res chain seq x y z
N MET A 1 2.61 4.69 7.28
CA MET A 1 3.33 3.41 7.40
C MET A 1 3.42 2.64 6.08
N ARG A 2 2.36 2.57 5.27
CA ARG A 2 2.43 1.92 3.94
C ARG A 2 3.60 2.41 3.09
N ARG A 3 3.83 3.74 3.04
CA ARG A 3 4.97 4.34 2.32
C ARG A 3 6.33 3.82 2.79
N LEU A 4 6.53 3.63 4.10
CA LEU A 4 7.77 3.05 4.66
C LEU A 4 7.99 1.61 4.18
N ILE A 5 6.93 0.81 4.12
CA ILE A 5 7.00 -0.59 3.67
C ILE A 5 7.22 -0.67 2.17
N HIS A 6 6.55 0.18 1.38
CA HIS A 6 6.78 0.27 -0.05
C HIS A 6 8.24 0.62 -0.36
N LEU A 7 8.78 1.70 0.22
CA LEU A 7 10.17 2.09 0.00
C LEU A 7 11.13 0.96 0.40
N ARG A 8 10.84 0.27 1.50
CA ARG A 8 11.68 -0.87 1.93
C ARG A 8 11.60 -2.06 0.97
N ASN A 9 10.42 -2.36 0.44
CA ASN A 9 10.20 -3.45 -0.52
C ASN A 9 10.76 -3.10 -1.92
N SER A 10 10.84 -1.81 -2.25
CA SER A 10 11.51 -1.31 -3.46
C SER A 10 13.04 -1.43 -3.40
N GLY A 11 13.61 -1.84 -2.26
CA GLY A 11 15.06 -2.02 -2.10
C GLY A 11 15.81 -0.76 -1.62
N GLU A 12 15.10 0.30 -1.25
CA GLU A 12 15.74 1.54 -0.81
C GLU A 12 16.55 1.38 0.49
N SER A 13 17.62 2.18 0.58
CA SER A 13 18.49 2.20 1.76
C SER A 13 17.80 2.85 2.96
N TRP A 14 18.13 2.44 4.17
CA TRP A 14 17.58 3.06 5.39
C TRP A 14 17.88 4.55 5.51
N ALA A 15 19.01 5.01 4.93
CA ALA A 15 19.38 6.41 4.93
C ALA A 15 18.43 7.23 4.04
N THR A 16 18.20 6.78 2.80
CA THR A 16 17.27 7.39 1.86
C THR A 16 15.85 7.42 2.43
N ILE A 17 15.40 6.27 2.95
CA ILE A 17 14.09 6.16 3.59
C ILE A 17 13.96 7.15 4.75
N SER A 18 14.99 7.31 5.58
CA SER A 18 14.92 8.23 6.73
C SER A 18 14.82 9.70 6.32
N ALA A 19 15.38 10.08 5.15
CA ALA A 19 15.27 11.43 4.63
C ALA A 19 13.81 11.79 4.26
N GLU A 20 13.01 10.81 3.83
CA GLU A 20 11.58 10.98 3.50
C GLU A 20 10.68 11.14 4.74
N PHE A 21 11.19 10.94 5.95
CA PHE A 21 10.44 11.07 7.20
C PHE A 21 11.05 12.15 8.11
N PRO A 22 10.87 13.44 7.79
CA PRO A 22 11.32 14.53 8.65
C PRO A 22 10.66 14.41 10.04
N GLY A 23 11.44 14.58 11.10
CA GLY A 23 10.98 14.40 12.48
C GLY A 23 11.08 12.96 13.02
N ARG A 24 11.64 12.02 12.25
CA ARG A 24 11.98 10.68 12.75
C ARG A 24 13.46 10.40 12.56
N THR A 25 14.10 9.87 13.61
CA THR A 25 15.47 9.39 13.52
C THR A 25 15.53 8.07 12.75
N LEU A 26 16.68 7.76 12.13
CA LEU A 26 16.91 6.51 11.41
C LEU A 26 16.60 5.27 12.29
N GLN A 27 16.93 5.34 13.59
CA GLN A 27 16.57 4.32 14.58
C GLN A 27 15.05 4.22 14.78
N GLY A 28 14.36 5.36 14.88
CA GLY A 28 12.90 5.41 14.99
C GLY A 28 12.20 4.81 13.77
N VAL A 29 12.73 5.05 12.56
CA VAL A 29 12.24 4.47 11.31
C VAL A 29 12.43 2.94 11.30
N LYS A 30 13.61 2.45 11.67
CA LYS A 30 13.88 1.00 11.78
C LYS A 30 12.99 0.32 12.83
N GLN A 31 12.84 0.93 14.00
CA GLN A 31 11.98 0.41 15.07
C GLN A 31 10.52 0.34 14.62
N THR A 32 10.05 1.40 13.97
CA THR A 32 8.72 1.49 13.40
C THR A 32 8.45 0.39 12.38
N TYR A 33 9.40 0.17 11.46
CA TYR A 33 9.30 -0.89 10.47
C TYR A 33 9.18 -2.27 11.15
N ARG A 34 10.07 -2.59 12.10
CA ARG A 34 10.02 -3.88 12.84
C ARG A 34 8.67 -4.09 13.54
N LYS A 35 8.17 -3.06 14.22
CA LYS A 35 6.92 -3.14 15.01
C LYS A 35 5.67 -3.23 14.14
N ARG A 36 5.64 -2.54 12.99
CA ARG A 36 4.41 -2.33 12.23
C ARG A 36 4.35 -3.04 10.87
N ARG A 37 5.44 -3.65 10.40
CA ARG A 37 5.49 -4.32 9.09
C ARG A 37 4.36 -5.35 8.93
N PHE A 38 4.27 -6.32 9.85
CA PHE A 38 3.34 -7.44 9.73
C PHE A 38 1.87 -7.00 9.73
N ALA A 39 1.51 -6.05 10.61
CA ALA A 39 0.15 -5.54 10.68
C ALA A 39 -0.23 -4.75 9.42
N THR A 40 0.72 -3.97 8.88
CA THR A 40 0.49 -3.13 7.70
C THR A 40 0.51 -3.97 6.42
N GLU A 41 1.39 -4.96 6.30
CA GLU A 41 1.44 -5.93 5.18
C GLU A 41 0.12 -6.71 5.10
N ARG A 42 -0.33 -7.30 6.21
CA ARG A 42 -1.61 -8.02 6.28
C ARG A 42 -2.79 -7.13 5.90
N GLN A 43 -2.75 -5.84 6.24
CA GLN A 43 -3.81 -4.90 5.88
C GLN A 43 -3.77 -4.57 4.38
N MET A 44 -2.58 -4.37 3.83
CA MET A 44 -2.39 -4.15 2.40
C MET A 44 -2.80 -5.36 1.55
N GLU A 45 -2.53 -6.58 2.01
CA GLU A 45 -2.99 -7.82 1.35
C GLU A 45 -4.52 -7.92 1.35
N LYS A 46 -5.16 -7.60 2.48
CA LYS A 46 -6.63 -7.56 2.58
C LYS A 46 -7.23 -6.53 1.63
N GLU A 47 -6.64 -5.34 1.55
CA GLU A 47 -7.09 -4.29 0.63
C GLU A 47 -6.83 -4.63 -0.83
N ALA A 48 -5.70 -5.27 -1.15
CA ALA A 48 -5.40 -5.74 -2.50
C ALA A 48 -6.43 -6.80 -2.94
N PHE A 49 -6.72 -7.76 -2.06
CA PHE A 49 -7.76 -8.78 -2.30
C PHE A 49 -9.16 -8.16 -2.44
N ALA A 50 -9.51 -7.19 -1.59
CA ALA A 50 -10.76 -6.45 -1.72
C ALA A 50 -10.81 -5.63 -3.03
N ALA A 51 -9.72 -4.97 -3.42
CA ALA A 51 -9.64 -4.18 -4.66
C ALA A 51 -9.67 -5.06 -5.92
N THR A 52 -9.22 -6.32 -5.86
CA THR A 52 -9.39 -7.29 -6.95
C THR A 52 -10.82 -7.81 -7.02
N SER A 53 -11.50 -7.96 -5.89
CA SER A 53 -12.89 -8.42 -5.84
C SER A 53 -13.91 -7.31 -6.14
N ALA A 54 -13.53 -6.04 -5.96
CA ALA A 54 -14.40 -4.88 -6.12
C ALA A 54 -14.20 -4.15 -7.46
N LYS A 55 -13.61 -4.78 -8.49
CA LYS A 55 -13.80 -4.32 -9.87
C LYS A 55 -15.15 -4.88 -10.35
N PRO A 56 -16.25 -4.09 -10.34
CA PRO A 56 -17.40 -4.46 -11.12
C PRO A 56 -16.94 -4.51 -12.59
N SER A 57 -17.15 -5.67 -13.21
CA SER A 57 -17.25 -5.78 -14.66
C SER A 57 -18.05 -4.59 -15.18
N LEU A 58 -17.42 -3.78 -16.01
CA LEU A 58 -18.06 -2.78 -16.84
C LEU A 58 -19.25 -3.46 -17.51
N ILE A 59 -20.45 -3.14 -17.04
CA ILE A 59 -21.69 -3.47 -17.72
C ILE A 59 -21.74 -2.47 -18.86
N ASP A 60 -21.51 -2.93 -20.08
CA ASP A 60 -21.93 -2.22 -21.27
C ASP A 60 -23.47 -2.29 -21.29
N ASP A 61 -24.11 -1.29 -20.68
CA ASP A 61 -25.53 -0.99 -20.86
C ASP A 61 -25.75 -0.54 -22.32
N ASP A 62 -25.93 -1.50 -23.22
CA ASP A 62 -26.49 -1.26 -24.56
C ASP A 62 -28.03 -1.23 -24.44
N ASP A 63 -28.54 -0.03 -24.16
CA ASP A 63 -29.96 0.33 -24.28
C ASP A 63 -30.30 0.45 -25.78
N GLU A 64 -30.65 -0.66 -26.44
CA GLU A 64 -31.30 -0.60 -27.75
C GLU A 64 -32.81 -0.81 -27.60
N LYS A 65 -33.50 0.31 -27.38
CA LYS A 65 -34.91 0.51 -27.72
C LYS A 65 -35.17 0.12 -29.18
N SER A 66 -35.98 -0.91 -29.43
CA SER A 66 -37.17 -0.88 -30.34
C SER A 66 -37.59 -2.30 -30.78
N ASN A 67 -38.83 -2.69 -30.46
CA ASN A 67 -39.90 -2.89 -31.46
C ASN A 67 -41.25 -3.15 -30.75
#